data_AF-A0A9N8HGE0-F1
#
_entry.id   AF-A0A9N8HGE0-F1
#
_cell.length_a   1.000
_cell.length_b   1.000
_cell.length_c   1.000
_cell.angle_alpha   90.00
_cell.angle_beta   90.00
_cell.angle_gamma   90.00
#
_symmetry.space_group_name_H-M   'P 1'
#
loop_
_entity.id
_entity.type
_entity.pdbx_description
1 polymer ?
#
loop_
_entity_poly.entity_id
_entity_poly.type
_entity_poly.pdbx_seq_one_letter_code
_entity_poly.pdbx_strand_id
1 'polypeptide(L)'
;MAGKKKEKTRPQPMVAVDVEEDPLTVEQEALIAQIQEAFKGVQLEDDGTSLQQTELLDAGRDPSDLEGLPTDERDDWTAILDRTLEDFGVVFSFTDKKGYKFYLPAYMIWTIRHHPSTEYLEKRATQALNVDAAIYALNPDTYQFESVSFVKWFSTLQIQAIIKFLEYSTRHESLDIGTAELNLEKIQKAVQKEND
;
A
#
# COMPACT_ATOMS: atom_id res chain seq x y z
N MET A 1 49.07 -11.69 11.32
CA MET A 1 47.67 -11.77 10.86
C MET A 1 47.06 -10.38 10.99
N ALA A 2 46.72 -9.73 9.87
CA ALA A 2 46.03 -8.44 9.87
C ALA A 2 44.89 -8.54 8.85
N GLY A 3 43.66 -8.61 9.35
CA GLY A 3 42.46 -8.69 8.53
C GLY A 3 42.13 -7.33 7.92
N LYS A 4 42.13 -7.24 6.59
CA LYS A 4 41.61 -6.08 5.86
C LYS A 4 40.09 -6.07 5.99
N LYS A 5 39.54 -5.08 6.70
CA LYS A 5 38.12 -4.72 6.66
C LYS A 5 37.79 -4.26 5.23
N LYS A 6 36.85 -4.95 4.56
CA LYS A 6 36.27 -4.48 3.31
C LYS A 6 35.31 -3.35 3.64
N GLU A 7 35.67 -2.14 3.23
CA GLU A 7 34.83 -0.96 3.25
C GLU A 7 33.68 -1.19 2.25
N LYS A 8 32.44 -1.28 2.76
CA LYS A 8 31.24 -1.36 1.93
C LYS A 8 31.02 0.02 1.33
N THR A 9 31.40 0.19 0.07
CA THR A 9 31.09 1.38 -0.71
C THR A 9 29.57 1.55 -0.79
N ARG A 10 29.06 2.67 -0.28
CA ARG A 10 27.64 3.06 -0.40
C ARG A 10 27.31 3.19 -1.90
N PRO A 11 26.21 2.62 -2.41
CA PRO A 11 25.82 2.86 -3.80
C PRO A 11 25.56 4.35 -4.01
N GLN A 12 26.09 4.90 -5.10
CA GLN A 12 25.83 6.28 -5.51
C GLN A 12 24.36 6.44 -5.91
N PRO A 13 23.76 7.63 -5.74
CA PRO A 13 22.39 7.88 -6.20
C PRO A 13 22.33 7.69 -7.72
N MET A 14 21.50 6.75 -8.17
CA MET A 14 21.19 6.58 -9.58
C MET A 14 20.43 7.81 -10.07
N VAL A 15 20.90 8.34 -11.20
CA VAL A 15 20.25 9.45 -11.93
C VAL A 15 18.80 9.08 -12.19
N ALA A 16 17.87 9.96 -11.83
CA ALA A 16 16.46 9.84 -12.17
C ALA A 16 16.36 9.72 -13.70
N VAL A 17 16.00 8.53 -14.18
CA VAL A 17 15.57 8.35 -15.56
C VAL A 17 14.10 8.75 -15.54
N ASP A 18 13.78 9.87 -16.19
CA ASP A 18 12.39 10.25 -16.45
C ASP A 18 11.79 9.16 -17.35
N VAL A 19 11.07 8.22 -16.74
CA VAL A 19 10.33 7.20 -17.47
C VAL A 19 9.01 7.85 -17.88
N GLU A 20 8.76 7.95 -19.18
CA GLU A 20 7.44 8.29 -19.71
C GLU A 20 6.48 7.17 -19.28
N GLU A 21 5.59 7.46 -18.33
CA GLU A 21 4.55 6.53 -17.90
C GLU A 21 3.51 6.38 -19.02
N ASP A 22 3.06 5.14 -19.26
CA ASP A 22 1.95 4.90 -20.18
C ASP A 22 0.71 5.69 -19.70
N PRO A 23 -0.04 6.33 -20.61
CA PRO A 23 -1.23 7.06 -20.21
C PRO A 23 -2.26 6.11 -19.60
N LEU A 24 -2.85 6.54 -18.47
CA LEU A 24 -3.92 5.79 -17.83
C LEU A 24 -5.13 5.65 -18.75
N THR A 25 -5.77 4.50 -18.70
CA THR A 25 -7.07 4.27 -19.33
C THR A 25 -8.17 5.05 -18.61
N VAL A 26 -9.27 5.34 -19.31
CA VAL A 26 -10.45 6.01 -18.72
C VAL A 26 -10.99 5.25 -17.51
N GLU A 27 -10.91 3.91 -17.53
CA GLU A 27 -11.31 3.08 -16.39
C GLU A 27 -10.41 3.29 -15.17
N GLN A 28 -9.08 3.29 -15.37
CA GLN A 28 -8.11 3.55 -14.31
C GLN A 28 -8.29 4.94 -13.70
N GLU A 29 -8.44 5.97 -14.55
CA GLU A 29 -8.69 7.35 -14.09
C GLU A 29 -9.96 7.45 -13.24
N ALA A 30 -11.06 6.82 -13.69
CA ALA A 30 -12.33 6.82 -12.98
C ALA A 30 -12.23 6.10 -11.62
N LEU A 31 -11.52 4.98 -11.57
CA LEU A 31 -11.30 4.22 -10.33
C LEU A 31 -10.42 5.00 -9.35
N ILE A 32 -9.34 5.62 -9.82
CA ILE A 32 -8.47 6.48 -9.01
C ILE A 32 -9.28 7.64 -8.42
N ALA A 33 -10.10 8.32 -9.22
CA ALA A 33 -10.96 9.39 -8.74
C ALA A 33 -11.95 8.92 -7.67
N GLN A 34 -12.51 7.72 -7.83
CA GLN A 34 -13.40 7.10 -6.85
C GLN A 34 -12.68 6.80 -5.53
N ILE A 35 -11.45 6.27 -5.58
CA ILE A 35 -10.62 6.02 -4.39
C ILE A 35 -10.29 7.35 -3.69
N GLN A 36 -9.88 8.37 -4.45
CA GLN A 36 -9.55 9.69 -3.90
C GLN A 36 -10.74 10.30 -3.16
N GLU A 37 -11.94 10.26 -3.73
CA GLU A 37 -13.12 10.81 -3.07
C GLU A 37 -13.51 9.98 -1.84
N ALA A 38 -13.47 8.64 -1.92
CA ALA A 38 -13.85 7.77 -0.80
C ALA A 38 -12.92 7.91 0.42
N PHE A 39 -11.64 8.23 0.20
CA PHE A 39 -10.63 8.39 1.24
C PHE A 39 -10.25 9.86 1.50
N LYS A 40 -11.00 10.80 0.95
CA LYS A 40 -10.75 12.23 1.12
C LYS A 40 -10.72 12.63 2.60
N GLY A 41 -9.66 13.32 3.00
CA GLY A 41 -9.48 13.82 4.36
C GLY A 41 -9.16 12.75 5.41
N VAL A 42 -8.84 11.52 5.00
CA VAL A 42 -8.25 10.54 5.92
C VAL A 42 -6.86 11.04 6.33
N GLN A 43 -6.61 11.11 7.63
CA GLN A 43 -5.33 11.49 8.22
C GLN A 43 -4.78 10.36 9.07
N LEU A 44 -3.47 10.32 9.24
CA LEU A 44 -2.81 9.44 10.18
C LEU A 44 -2.89 10.05 11.58
N GLU A 45 -3.85 9.58 12.38
CA GLU A 45 -4.01 9.96 13.77
C GLU A 45 -2.69 9.87 14.56
N ASP A 46 -2.49 10.69 15.59
CA ASP A 46 -1.22 10.83 16.33
C ASP A 46 -0.60 9.51 16.84
N ASP A 47 -1.44 8.52 17.17
CA ASP A 47 -1.05 7.18 17.65
C ASP A 47 -1.05 6.11 16.55
N GLY A 48 -1.41 6.46 15.31
CA GLY A 48 -1.36 5.56 14.16
C GLY A 48 0.07 5.28 13.70
N THR A 49 0.32 4.03 13.32
CA THR A 49 1.66 3.56 12.92
C THR A 49 2.07 4.17 11.58
N SER A 50 3.24 4.81 11.54
CA SER A 50 3.82 5.42 10.35
C SER A 50 4.69 4.45 9.54
N LEU A 51 5.05 4.82 8.30
CA LEU A 51 5.92 4.00 7.44
C LEU A 51 7.27 3.71 8.11
N GLN A 52 7.95 4.71 8.65
CA GLN A 52 9.22 4.52 9.36
C GLN A 52 9.07 3.64 10.60
N GLN A 53 7.95 3.75 11.31
CA GLN A 53 7.65 2.85 12.43
C GLN A 53 7.53 1.39 11.95
N THR A 54 6.92 1.14 10.79
CA THR A 54 6.84 -0.23 10.25
C THR A 54 8.20 -0.84 9.93
N GLU A 55 9.13 -0.07 9.37
CA GLU A 55 10.50 -0.55 9.09
C GLU A 55 11.29 -0.86 10.36
N LEU A 56 11.12 -0.04 11.41
CA LEU A 56 11.77 -0.34 12.69
C LEU A 56 11.18 -1.60 13.34
N LEU A 57 9.87 -1.80 13.26
CA LEU A 57 9.21 -3.00 13.77
C LEU A 57 9.68 -4.25 13.02
N ASP A 58 9.77 -4.18 11.68
CA ASP A 58 10.30 -5.27 10.86
C ASP A 58 11.76 -5.59 11.20
N ALA A 59 12.58 -4.54 11.39
CA ALA A 59 13.98 -4.68 11.79
C ALA A 59 14.17 -5.11 13.27
N GLY A 60 13.09 -5.22 14.05
CA GLY A 60 13.14 -5.54 15.49
C GLY A 60 13.87 -4.48 16.32
N ARG A 61 13.79 -3.22 15.92
CA ARG A 61 14.49 -2.07 16.52
C ARG A 61 13.62 -1.31 17.52
N ASP A 62 14.27 -0.53 18.39
CA ASP A 62 13.60 0.24 19.43
C ASP A 62 12.98 1.53 18.85
N PRO A 63 11.77 1.94 19.26
CA PRO A 63 11.17 3.21 18.84
C PRO A 63 12.05 4.46 19.06
N SER A 64 12.99 4.43 20.02
CA SER A 64 13.96 5.52 20.21
C SER A 64 14.84 5.77 18.98
N ASP A 65 14.95 4.79 18.08
CA ASP A 65 15.70 4.92 16.83
C ASP A 65 15.03 5.87 15.82
N LEU A 66 13.81 6.35 16.08
CA LEU A 66 13.14 7.41 15.31
C LEU A 66 13.61 8.82 15.69
N GLU A 67 14.31 8.99 16.81
CA GLU A 67 14.74 10.31 17.26
C GLU A 67 15.66 10.98 16.22
N GLY A 68 15.20 12.13 15.70
CA GLY A 68 15.95 12.92 14.71
C GLY A 68 15.80 12.47 13.26
N LEU A 69 14.97 11.46 12.96
CA LEU A 69 14.55 11.16 11.60
C LEU A 69 13.46 12.14 11.13
N PRO A 70 13.35 12.42 9.82
CA PRO A 70 12.23 13.19 9.27
C PRO A 70 10.90 12.52 9.65
N THR A 71 9.90 13.29 10.04
CA THR A 71 8.56 12.73 10.30
C THR A 71 7.90 12.30 9.01
N ASP A 72 7.23 11.15 9.03
CA ASP A 72 6.38 10.72 7.91
C ASP A 72 5.23 11.71 7.67
N GLU A 73 4.71 11.71 6.45
CA GLU A 73 3.45 12.39 6.10
C GLU A 73 2.30 11.82 6.94
N ARG A 74 1.45 12.70 7.48
CA ARG A 74 0.33 12.34 8.37
C ARG A 74 -0.98 13.03 8.01
N ASP A 75 -0.91 14.14 7.30
CA ASP A 75 -2.06 15.01 7.06
C ASP A 75 -2.73 14.71 5.71
N ASP A 76 -1.95 14.30 4.71
CA ASP A 76 -2.44 14.06 3.35
C ASP A 76 -1.79 12.82 2.73
N TRP A 77 -2.52 11.71 2.71
CA TRP A 77 -2.05 10.47 2.09
C TRP A 77 -1.78 10.63 0.58
N THR A 78 -2.36 11.63 -0.09
CA THR A 78 -2.12 11.90 -1.52
C THR A 78 -0.76 12.56 -1.77
N ALA A 79 -0.13 13.12 -0.73
CA ALA A 79 1.19 13.73 -0.82
C ALA A 79 2.34 12.70 -0.72
N ILE A 80 2.03 11.43 -0.40
CA ILE A 80 3.01 10.35 -0.35
C ILE A 80 3.49 10.05 -1.77
N LEU A 81 4.80 10.12 -1.98
CA LEU A 81 5.42 9.91 -3.29
C LEU A 81 5.45 8.41 -3.64
N ASP A 82 5.32 8.08 -4.93
CA ASP A 82 5.36 6.69 -5.39
C ASP A 82 6.66 5.97 -4.98
N ARG A 83 7.81 6.65 -5.05
CA ARG A 83 9.09 6.12 -4.53
C ARG A 83 9.04 5.74 -3.04
N THR A 84 8.25 6.46 -2.25
CA THR A 84 8.07 6.14 -0.83
C THR A 84 7.22 4.89 -0.68
N LEU A 85 6.20 4.67 -1.52
CA LEU A 85 5.43 3.43 -1.49
C LEU A 85 6.27 2.22 -1.96
N GLU A 86 7.19 2.43 -2.89
CA GLU A 86 8.17 1.44 -3.35
C GLU A 86 9.16 1.01 -2.25
N ASP A 87 9.64 1.96 -1.45
CA ASP A 87 10.64 1.70 -0.42
C ASP A 87 10.06 0.92 0.79
N PHE A 88 8.74 0.96 1.02
CA PHE A 88 8.09 0.42 2.21
C PHE A 88 7.15 -0.77 1.90
N GLY A 89 7.71 -1.87 1.41
CA GLY A 89 6.92 -3.03 0.95
C GLY A 89 6.23 -3.84 2.04
N VAL A 90 6.67 -3.74 3.29
CA VAL A 90 6.14 -4.52 4.43
C VAL A 90 5.11 -3.76 5.26
N VAL A 91 4.70 -2.57 4.83
CA VAL A 91 3.85 -1.64 5.59
C VAL A 91 2.66 -2.34 6.27
N PHE A 92 1.86 -3.10 5.52
CA PHE A 92 0.62 -3.69 6.05
C PHE A 92 0.84 -4.85 7.03
N SER A 93 2.05 -5.39 7.13
CA SER A 93 2.40 -6.39 8.14
C SER A 93 2.55 -5.79 9.53
N PHE A 94 2.96 -4.52 9.61
CA PHE A 94 3.32 -3.84 10.86
C PHE A 94 2.49 -2.60 11.18
N THR A 95 1.67 -2.11 10.25
CA THR A 95 0.71 -1.03 10.56
C THR A 95 -0.41 -1.51 11.48
N ASP A 96 -0.80 -0.64 12.39
CA ASP A 96 -2.10 -0.72 13.05
C ASP A 96 -3.25 -0.34 12.09
N LYS A 97 -4.50 -0.51 12.53
CA LYS A 97 -5.69 -0.21 11.73
C LYS A 97 -5.79 1.26 11.25
N LYS A 98 -5.17 2.20 11.96
CA LYS A 98 -5.16 3.63 11.62
C LYS A 98 -4.16 3.92 10.50
N GLY A 99 -2.92 3.46 10.66
CA GLY A 99 -1.91 3.45 9.60
C GLY A 99 -2.41 2.74 8.36
N TYR A 100 -3.03 1.57 8.55
CA TYR A 100 -3.64 0.80 7.49
C TYR A 100 -4.66 1.63 6.69
N LYS A 101 -5.60 2.31 7.36
CA LYS A 101 -6.61 3.15 6.69
C LYS A 101 -6.01 4.34 5.94
N PHE A 102 -4.92 4.91 6.47
CA PHE A 102 -4.23 6.05 5.87
C PHE A 102 -3.41 5.67 4.63
N TYR A 103 -2.63 4.58 4.69
CA TYR A 103 -1.76 4.19 3.57
C TYR A 103 -2.46 3.40 2.47
N LEU A 104 -3.52 2.65 2.80
CA LEU A 104 -4.26 1.82 1.84
C LEU A 104 -4.64 2.54 0.52
N PRO A 105 -5.25 3.74 0.53
CA PRO A 105 -5.63 4.40 -0.73
C PRO A 105 -4.43 4.76 -1.61
N ALA A 106 -3.29 5.14 -1.01
CA ALA A 106 -2.07 5.43 -1.74
C ALA A 106 -1.55 4.16 -2.46
N TYR A 107 -1.50 3.02 -1.75
CA TYR A 107 -1.09 1.75 -2.35
C TYR A 107 -2.07 1.25 -3.42
N MET A 108 -3.39 1.38 -3.22
CA MET A 108 -4.37 1.01 -4.26
C MET A 108 -4.16 1.80 -5.56
N ILE A 109 -3.95 3.12 -5.47
CA ILE A 109 -3.67 3.97 -6.62
C ILE A 109 -2.32 3.62 -7.25
N TRP A 110 -1.31 3.38 -6.42
CA TRP A 110 0.01 2.96 -6.90
C TRP A 110 -0.08 1.66 -7.69
N THR A 111 -0.80 0.65 -7.18
CA THR A 111 -1.09 -0.59 -7.90
C THR A 111 -1.79 -0.32 -9.24
N ILE A 112 -2.80 0.56 -9.29
CA ILE A 112 -3.51 0.87 -10.55
C ILE A 112 -2.57 1.52 -11.59
N ARG A 113 -1.65 2.37 -11.16
CA ARG A 113 -0.69 3.05 -12.05
C ARG A 113 0.45 2.14 -12.52
N HIS A 114 0.88 1.21 -11.67
CA HIS A 114 2.14 0.49 -11.84
C HIS A 114 1.99 -1.02 -11.95
N HIS A 115 0.76 -1.57 -11.91
CA HIS A 115 0.59 -2.98 -12.23
C HIS A 115 1.17 -3.23 -13.63
N PRO A 116 1.98 -4.27 -13.79
CA PRO A 116 3.05 -4.15 -14.77
C PRO A 116 2.52 -4.09 -16.20
N SER A 117 2.77 -2.96 -16.86
CA SER A 117 3.02 -2.99 -18.30
C SER A 117 4.36 -3.70 -18.52
N THR A 118 4.49 -4.42 -19.62
CA THR A 118 5.68 -5.23 -19.96
C THR A 118 6.99 -4.43 -19.84
N GLU A 119 6.93 -3.11 -19.99
CA GLU A 119 8.07 -2.19 -19.91
C GLU A 119 8.48 -1.81 -18.47
N TYR A 120 7.55 -1.82 -17.51
CA TYR A 120 7.84 -1.48 -16.11
C TYR A 120 8.66 -2.57 -15.41
N LEU A 121 8.35 -3.84 -15.65
CA LEU A 121 9.08 -4.99 -15.06
C LEU A 121 10.53 -5.09 -15.53
N GLU A 122 10.80 -4.73 -16.79
CA GLU A 122 12.14 -4.80 -17.36
C GLU A 122 13.08 -3.75 -16.75
N LYS A 123 12.55 -2.59 -16.35
CA LYS A 123 13.35 -1.47 -15.82
C LYS A 123 13.46 -1.48 -14.29
N ARG A 124 12.52 -2.11 -13.57
CA ARG A 124 12.39 -2.03 -12.10
C ARG A 124 12.17 -3.39 -11.42
N ALA A 125 12.82 -4.44 -11.92
CA ALA A 125 12.67 -5.84 -11.46
C ALA A 125 12.81 -6.09 -9.94
N THR A 126 13.44 -5.18 -9.17
CA THR A 126 13.51 -5.26 -7.70
C THR A 126 12.30 -4.67 -6.96
N GLN A 127 11.37 -4.01 -7.66
CA GLN A 127 10.24 -3.25 -7.08
C GLN A 127 8.87 -3.89 -7.35
N ALA A 128 8.84 -5.04 -8.03
CA ALA A 128 7.61 -5.79 -8.32
C ALA A 128 6.94 -6.38 -7.05
N LEU A 129 7.59 -6.36 -5.89
CA LEU A 129 7.08 -6.94 -4.65
C LEU A 129 5.89 -6.17 -4.06
N ASN A 130 5.71 -4.89 -4.40
CA ASN A 130 4.69 -4.05 -3.76
C ASN A 130 3.38 -3.96 -4.55
N VAL A 131 3.34 -4.48 -5.79
CA VAL A 131 2.17 -4.30 -6.68
C VAL A 131 0.93 -4.97 -6.10
N ASP A 132 1.11 -6.12 -5.47
CA ASP A 132 0.01 -6.84 -4.81
C ASP A 132 -0.16 -6.47 -3.33
N ALA A 133 0.65 -5.54 -2.78
CA ALA A 133 0.64 -5.23 -1.34
C ALA A 133 -0.76 -4.79 -0.87
N ALA A 134 -1.44 -3.95 -1.65
CA ALA A 134 -2.82 -3.57 -1.37
C ALA A 134 -3.78 -4.76 -1.44
N ILE A 135 -3.61 -5.68 -2.40
CA ILE A 135 -4.47 -6.86 -2.56
C ILE A 135 -4.36 -7.76 -1.33
N TYR A 136 -3.13 -8.07 -0.88
CA TYR A 136 -2.90 -8.88 0.32
C TYR A 136 -3.40 -8.19 1.58
N ALA A 137 -3.18 -6.88 1.69
CA ALA A 137 -3.66 -6.11 2.81
C ALA A 137 -5.16 -6.32 2.98
N LEU A 138 -5.95 -6.24 1.91
CA LEU A 138 -7.41 -6.25 1.89
C LEU A 138 -8.08 -7.57 2.33
N ASN A 139 -7.35 -8.50 2.95
CA ASN A 139 -7.93 -9.66 3.61
C ASN A 139 -8.71 -9.22 4.86
N PRO A 140 -10.05 -9.35 4.90
CA PRO A 140 -10.86 -8.88 6.03
C PRO A 140 -10.68 -9.71 7.31
N ASP A 141 -10.03 -10.87 7.22
CA ASP A 141 -9.79 -11.78 8.36
C ASP A 141 -8.40 -11.55 9.00
N THR A 142 -7.68 -10.50 8.64
CA THR A 142 -6.37 -10.22 9.23
C THR A 142 -6.49 -9.77 10.70
N TYR A 143 -5.43 -10.00 11.47
CA TYR A 143 -5.40 -9.78 12.92
C TYR A 143 -5.76 -8.33 13.32
N GLN A 144 -5.48 -7.36 12.45
CA GLN A 144 -5.82 -5.94 12.66
C GLN A 144 -7.33 -5.70 12.84
N PHE A 145 -8.18 -6.61 12.33
CA PHE A 145 -9.64 -6.51 12.37
C PHE A 145 -10.31 -7.52 13.32
N GLU A 146 -9.55 -8.18 14.21
CA GLU A 146 -10.12 -9.09 15.22
C GLU A 146 -11.05 -8.36 16.21
N SER A 147 -10.70 -7.12 16.57
CA SER A 147 -11.45 -6.32 17.56
C SER A 147 -12.60 -5.52 16.96
N VAL A 148 -12.49 -5.14 15.69
CA VAL A 148 -13.50 -4.40 14.93
C VAL A 148 -13.49 -4.95 13.52
N SER A 149 -14.63 -5.45 13.04
CA SER A 149 -14.71 -6.07 11.72
C SER A 149 -14.32 -5.08 10.62
N PHE A 150 -13.69 -5.61 9.55
CA PHE A 150 -13.22 -4.84 8.40
C PHE A 150 -14.29 -3.88 7.87
N VAL A 151 -15.50 -4.38 7.61
CA VAL A 151 -16.63 -3.61 7.06
C VAL A 151 -17.18 -2.53 8.00
N LYS A 152 -16.89 -2.60 9.31
CA LYS A 152 -17.23 -1.55 10.28
C LYS A 152 -16.14 -0.49 10.42
N TRP A 153 -14.90 -0.84 10.11
CA TRP A 153 -13.76 0.09 10.19
C TRP A 153 -13.78 1.13 9.06
N PHE A 154 -14.23 0.70 7.88
CA PHE A 154 -14.34 1.55 6.70
C PHE A 154 -15.75 2.10 6.53
N SER A 155 -15.87 3.29 5.95
CA SER A 155 -17.16 3.85 5.54
C SER A 155 -17.75 3.07 4.35
N THR A 156 -19.04 3.25 4.09
CA THR A 156 -19.69 2.65 2.91
C THR A 156 -19.00 3.02 1.60
N LEU A 157 -18.58 4.30 1.45
CA LEU A 157 -17.86 4.75 0.25
C LEU A 157 -16.49 4.09 0.13
N GLN A 158 -15.78 3.93 1.25
CA GLN A 158 -14.48 3.26 1.29
C GLN A 158 -14.60 1.78 0.92
N ILE A 159 -15.60 1.08 1.47
CA ILE A 159 -15.88 -0.31 1.10
C ILE A 159 -16.23 -0.45 -0.38
N GLN A 160 -17.02 0.46 -0.94
CA GLN A 160 -17.34 0.45 -2.37
C GLN A 160 -16.09 0.66 -3.23
N ALA A 161 -15.22 1.61 -2.88
CA ALA A 161 -13.96 1.84 -3.58
C ALA A 161 -13.03 0.61 -3.50
N ILE A 162 -12.92 -0.03 -2.33
CA ILE A 162 -12.15 -1.25 -2.11
C ILE A 162 -12.68 -2.39 -2.98
N ILE A 163 -14.00 -2.60 -3.02
CA ILE A 163 -14.63 -3.61 -3.88
C ILE A 163 -14.31 -3.34 -5.34
N LYS A 164 -14.40 -2.09 -5.81
CA LYS A 164 -14.07 -1.72 -7.18
C LYS A 164 -12.60 -1.93 -7.51
N PHE A 165 -11.69 -1.66 -6.57
CA PHE A 165 -10.28 -1.98 -6.72
C PHE A 165 -10.03 -3.48 -6.83
N LEU A 166 -10.70 -4.31 -6.03
CA LEU A 166 -10.56 -5.76 -6.14
C LEU A 166 -11.17 -6.30 -7.45
N GLU A 167 -12.34 -5.82 -7.87
CA GLU A 167 -12.95 -6.14 -9.19
C GLU A 167 -12.07 -5.71 -10.37
N TYR A 168 -11.32 -4.62 -10.21
CA TYR A 168 -10.28 -4.23 -11.16
C TYR A 168 -9.15 -5.25 -11.14
N SER A 169 -8.66 -5.61 -9.96
CA SER A 169 -7.51 -6.50 -9.79
C SER A 169 -7.75 -7.91 -10.35
N THR A 170 -8.98 -8.44 -10.26
CA THR A 170 -9.33 -9.76 -10.83
C THR A 170 -9.28 -9.83 -12.36
N ARG A 171 -9.23 -8.69 -13.05
CA ARG A 171 -9.21 -8.61 -14.52
C ARG A 171 -7.82 -8.35 -15.12
N HIS A 172 -6.80 -8.18 -14.29
CA HIS A 172 -5.45 -7.87 -14.72
C HIS A 172 -4.50 -9.00 -14.34
N GLU A 173 -4.08 -9.79 -15.34
CA GLU A 173 -3.22 -10.98 -15.17
C GLU A 173 -1.88 -10.70 -14.50
N SER A 174 -1.46 -9.44 -14.50
CA SER A 174 -0.26 -8.93 -13.85
C SER A 174 -0.36 -8.84 -12.34
N LEU A 175 -1.57 -9.01 -11.78
CA LEU A 175 -1.90 -8.93 -10.36
C LEU A 175 -2.27 -10.31 -9.81
N ASP A 176 -2.22 -10.48 -8.50
CA ASP A 176 -2.71 -11.71 -7.86
C ASP A 176 -4.25 -11.80 -7.90
N ILE A 177 -4.75 -12.33 -9.02
CA ILE A 177 -6.18 -12.57 -9.26
C ILE A 177 -6.78 -13.46 -8.17
N GLY A 178 -6.08 -14.53 -7.76
CA GLY A 178 -6.63 -15.50 -6.80
C GLY A 178 -6.85 -14.88 -5.42
N THR A 179 -5.89 -14.09 -4.95
CA THR A 179 -6.02 -13.35 -3.69
C THR A 179 -7.08 -12.25 -3.82
N ALA A 180 -7.15 -11.55 -4.95
CA ALA A 180 -8.15 -10.52 -5.19
C ALA A 180 -9.59 -11.09 -5.17
N GLU A 181 -9.84 -12.20 -5.84
CA GLU A 181 -11.13 -12.90 -5.86
C GLU A 181 -11.54 -13.35 -4.45
N LEU A 182 -10.60 -13.96 -3.71
CA LEU A 182 -10.85 -14.44 -2.35
C LEU A 182 -11.23 -13.28 -1.42
N ASN A 183 -10.47 -12.19 -1.46
CA ASN A 183 -10.74 -11.02 -0.61
C ASN A 183 -12.05 -10.32 -1.00
N LEU A 184 -12.34 -10.24 -2.31
CA LEU A 184 -13.59 -9.70 -2.82
C LEU A 184 -14.80 -10.48 -2.30
N GLU A 185 -14.76 -11.81 -2.42
CA GLU A 185 -15.84 -12.69 -1.94
C GLU A 185 -16.07 -12.52 -0.42
N LYS A 186 -14.99 -12.51 0.36
CA LYS A 186 -15.07 -12.34 1.83
C LYS A 186 -15.68 -10.99 2.21
N ILE A 187 -15.23 -9.90 1.58
CA ILE A 187 -15.75 -8.56 1.86
C ILE A 187 -17.23 -8.46 1.47
N GLN A 188 -17.62 -8.96 0.29
CA GLN A 188 -19.03 -8.95 -0.16
C GLN A 188 -19.93 -9.74 0.80
N LYS A 189 -19.50 -10.91 1.27
CA LYS A 189 -20.23 -11.69 2.28
C LYS A 189 -20.36 -10.94 3.60
N ALA A 190 -19.29 -10.28 4.05
CA ALA A 190 -19.31 -9.48 5.27
C ALA A 190 -20.28 -8.29 5.16
N VAL A 191 -20.31 -7.62 4.00
CA VAL A 191 -21.27 -6.53 3.72
C VAL A 191 -22.70 -7.04 3.74
N GLN A 192 -22.99 -8.19 3.12
CA GLN A 192 -24.34 -8.76 3.13
C GLN A 192 -24.81 -9.05 4.56
N LYS A 193 -23.94 -9.66 5.38
CA LYS A 193 -24.25 -10.04 6.76
C LYS A 193 -24.56 -8.83 7.67
N GLU A 194 -24.01 -7.65 7.40
CA GLU A 194 -24.30 -6.45 8.19
C GLU A 194 -25.60 -5.75 7.76
N ASN A 195 -26.15 -6.09 6.60
CA ASN A 195 -27.42 -5.55 6.09
C ASN A 195 -28.64 -6.42 6.42
N ASP A 196 -28.42 -7.65 6.91
CA ASP A 196 -29.45 -8.61 7.34
C ASP A 196 -29.76 -8.48 8.83
#